data_AF-A0A524MWP0-F1
#
_entry.id   AF-A0A524MWP0-F1
#
_cell.length_a   1.000
_cell.length_b   1.000
_cell.length_c   1.000
_cell.angle_alpha   90.00
_cell.angle_beta   90.00
_cell.angle_gamma   90.00
#
_symmetry.space_group_name_H-M   'P 1'
#
loop_
_entity.id
_entity.type
_entity.pdbx_description
1 polymer ?
#
loop_
_entity_poly.entity_id
_entity_poly.type
_entity_poly.pdbx_seq_one_letter_code
_entity_poly.pdbx_strand_id
1 'polypeptide(L)' 'MRITLSIPDVVAHRFQAAVPARQRSRLVTRLLQHELSERDNSLASACRAANRDQALEREVDEWQSFDDRIEE' A
#
# COMPACT_ATOMS: atom_id res chain seq x y z
N MET A 1 1.98 -19.29 4.63
CA MET A 1 3.15 -18.89 3.81
C MET A 1 4.37 -18.70 4.72
N ARG A 2 5.57 -19.01 4.24
CA ARG A 2 6.83 -18.76 4.96
C ARG A 2 7.73 -17.91 4.07
N ILE A 3 8.33 -16.89 4.66
CA ILE A 3 9.19 -15.91 4.00
C ILE A 3 10.44 -15.70 4.84
N THR A 4 11.58 -15.60 4.17
CA THR A 4 12.88 -15.30 4.77
C THR A 4 13.29 -13.90 4.34
N LEU A 5 13.70 -13.08 5.29
CA LEU A 5 14.09 -11.69 5.05
C LEU A 5 15.51 -11.47 5.54
N SER A 6 16.32 -10.80 4.73
CA SER A 6 17.63 -10.31 5.16
C SER A 6 17.49 -8.92 5.77
N ILE A 7 18.04 -8.74 6.96
CA ILE A 7 18.12 -7.47 7.67
C ILE A 7 19.54 -7.28 8.22
N PRO A 8 20.01 -6.06 8.45
CA PRO A 8 21.32 -5.83 9.05
C PRO A 8 21.46 -6.51 10.42
N ASP A 9 22.63 -7.08 10.70
CA ASP A 9 22.90 -7.87 11.92
C ASP A 9 22.59 -7.09 13.20
N VAL A 10 22.92 -5.80 13.24
CA VAL A 10 22.62 -4.92 14.37
C VAL A 10 21.11 -4.86 14.67
N VAL A 11 20.26 -4.91 13.64
CA VAL A 11 18.80 -4.93 13.79
C VAL A 11 18.35 -6.33 14.21
N ALA A 12 18.91 -7.38 13.62
CA ALA A 12 18.60 -8.77 13.97
C ALA A 12 18.90 -9.05 15.45
N HIS A 13 20.06 -8.65 15.95
CA HIS A 13 20.45 -8.83 17.35
C HIS A 13 19.49 -8.11 18.31
N ARG A 14 19.16 -6.84 18.02
CA ARG A 14 18.20 -6.07 18.82
C ARG A 14 16.82 -6.70 18.81
N PHE A 15 16.34 -7.13 17.65
CA PHE A 15 15.06 -7.81 17.52
C PHE A 15 15.02 -9.12 18.31
N GLN A 16 16.07 -9.94 18.20
CA GLN A 16 16.13 -11.22 18.91
C GLN A 16 16.22 -11.06 20.43
N ALA A 17 16.93 -10.03 20.90
CA ALA A 17 17.07 -9.70 22.32
C ALA A 17 15.76 -9.15 22.91
N ALA A 18 15.07 -8.27 22.18
CA ALA A 18 13.86 -7.62 22.66
C ALA A 18 12.60 -8.48 22.49
N VAL A 19 12.57 -9.41 21.52
CA VAL A 19 11.36 -10.15 21.15
C VAL A 19 11.54 -11.66 21.35
N PRO A 20 10.73 -12.30 22.22
CA PRO A 20 10.81 -13.73 22.47
C PRO A 20 10.60 -14.57 21.22
N ALA A 21 11.30 -15.71 21.10
CA ALA A 21 11.34 -16.55 19.90
C ALA A 21 9.96 -16.91 19.29
N ARG A 22 8.91 -17.08 20.10
CA ARG A 22 7.54 -17.40 19.65
C ARG A 22 6.66 -16.19 19.34
N GLN A 23 7.14 -14.98 19.60
CA GLN A 23 6.42 -13.73 19.34
C GLN A 23 7.01 -12.94 18.18
N ARG A 24 8.18 -13.34 17.68
CA ARG A 24 8.91 -12.68 16.59
C ARG A 24 8.07 -12.57 15.32
N SER A 25 7.56 -13.68 14.80
CA SER A 25 6.73 -13.66 13.60
C SER A 25 5.45 -12.85 13.81
N ARG A 26 4.84 -12.92 15.01
CA ARG A 26 3.65 -12.11 15.34
C ARG A 26 3.94 -10.61 15.29
N LEU A 27 5.10 -10.18 15.81
CA LEU A 27 5.49 -8.77 15.73
C LEU A 27 5.68 -8.34 14.28
N VAL A 28 6.45 -9.11 13.51
CA VAL A 28 6.71 -8.82 12.09
C VAL A 28 5.40 -8.75 11.30
N THR A 29 4.47 -9.70 11.50
CA THR A 29 3.16 -9.67 10.85
C THR A 29 2.39 -8.41 11.18
N ARG A 30 2.35 -7.97 12.45
CA ARG A 30 1.64 -6.74 12.85
C ARG A 30 2.25 -5.50 12.21
N LEU A 31 3.59 -5.41 12.17
CA LEU A 31 4.28 -4.30 11.53
C LEU A 31 4.02 -4.26 10.01
N LEU A 32 4.03 -5.43 9.35
CA LEU A 32 3.69 -5.52 7.93
C LEU A 32 2.23 -5.12 7.67
N GLN A 33 1.29 -5.59 8.48
CA GLN A 33 -0.14 -5.22 8.34
C GLN A 33 -0.37 -3.72 8.51
N HIS A 34 0.28 -3.13 9.52
CA HIS A 34 0.21 -1.69 9.75
C HIS A 34 0.76 -0.92 8.55
N GLU A 35 1.95 -1.27 8.08
CA GLU A 35 2.60 -0.56 6.96
C GLU A 35 1.83 -0.69 5.65
N LEU A 36 1.26 -1.87 5.36
CA LEU A 36 0.39 -2.06 4.20
C LEU A 36 -0.88 -1.23 4.31
N SER A 37 -1.50 -1.20 5.49
CA SER A 37 -2.71 -0.40 5.72
C SER A 37 -2.46 1.10 5.54
N GLU A 38 -1.33 1.61 6.05
CA GLU A 38 -0.92 3.01 5.86
C GLU A 38 -0.71 3.34 4.37
N ARG A 39 -0.05 2.45 3.62
CA ARG A 39 0.15 2.61 2.17
C ARG A 39 -1.17 2.62 1.41
N ASP A 40 -2.05 1.67 1.72
CA ASP A 40 -3.38 1.57 1.09
C ASP A 40 -4.23 2.81 1.42
N ASN A 41 -4.18 3.30 2.66
CA ASN A 41 -4.88 4.51 3.08
C ASN A 41 -4.36 5.75 2.36
N SER A 42 -3.04 5.88 2.20
CA SER A 42 -2.41 6.96 1.47
C SER A 42 -2.86 6.96 0.00
N LEU A 43 -2.84 5.78 -0.65
CA LEU A 43 -3.29 5.64 -2.03
C LEU A 43 -4.78 5.98 -2.17
N ALA A 44 -5.62 5.41 -1.31
CA ALA A 44 -7.06 5.68 -1.32
C ALA A 44 -7.35 7.17 -1.06
N SER A 45 -6.57 7.83 -0.22
CA SER A 45 -6.68 9.27 0.01
C SER A 45 -6.31 10.09 -1.22
N ALA A 46 -5.23 9.73 -1.92
CA ALA A 46 -4.84 10.37 -3.17
C ALA A 46 -5.91 10.20 -4.26
N CYS A 47 -6.46 8.99 -4.42
CA CYS A 47 -7.57 8.74 -5.33
C CYS A 47 -8.81 9.56 -4.97
N ARG A 48 -9.18 9.65 -3.69
CA ARG A 48 -10.31 10.49 -3.25
C ARG A 48 -10.06 11.98 -3.51
N ALA A 49 -8.82 12.44 -3.40
CA ALA A 49 -8.47 13.83 -3.72
C ALA A 49 -8.60 14.10 -5.22
N ALA A 50 -8.04 13.22 -6.06
CA ALA A 50 -8.17 13.31 -7.51
C ALA A 50 -9.63 13.29 -7.97
N ASN A 51 -10.44 12.36 -7.44
CA ASN A 51 -11.86 12.26 -7.78
C ASN A 51 -12.71 13.45 -7.32
N ARG A 52 -12.20 14.31 -6.42
CA ARG A 52 -12.88 15.54 -6.00
C ARG A 52 -12.37 16.77 -6.74
N ASP A 53 -11.35 16.63 -7.56
CA ASP A 53 -10.82 17.71 -8.37
C ASP A 53 -11.76 17.96 -9.56
N GLN A 54 -12.50 19.06 -9.50
CA GLN A 54 -13.48 19.44 -10.53
C GLN A 54 -12.84 19.80 -11.88
N ALA A 55 -11.55 20.17 -11.92
CA ALA A 55 -10.87 20.42 -13.18
C ALA A 55 -10.53 19.10 -13.87
N LEU A 56 -10.03 18.13 -13.09
CA LEU A 56 -9.80 16.78 -13.57
C LEU A 56 -11.10 16.07 -13.97
N GLU A 57 -12.17 16.21 -13.18
CA GLU A 57 -13.49 15.64 -13.50
C GLU A 57 -14.01 16.12 -14.86
N ARG A 58 -13.91 17.43 -15.14
CA ARG A 58 -14.30 18.00 -16.43
C ARG A 58 -13.47 17.47 -17.60
N GLU A 59 -12.16 17.33 -17.40
CA GLU A 59 -11.28 16.73 -18.41
C GLU A 59 -11.69 15.27 -18.66
N VAL A 60 -11.90 14.48 -17.61
CA VAL A 60 -12.35 13.08 -17.72
C VAL A 60 -13.69 12.98 -18.45
N ASP A 61 -14.66 13.85 -18.15
CA ASP A 61 -15.95 13.87 -18.85
C ASP A 61 -15.78 14.19 -20.35
N GLU A 62 -14.87 15.10 -20.70
CA GLU A 62 -14.50 15.39 -22.09
C GLU A 62 -13.91 14.15 -22.78
N TRP A 63 -12.97 13.45 -22.13
CA TRP A 63 -12.42 12.19 -22.64
C TRP A 63 -13.45 11.07 -22.77
N GLN A 64 -14.41 10.97 -21.84
CA GLN A 64 -15.48 9.96 -21.90
C GLN A 64 -16.57 10.30 -22.93
N SER A 65 -16.64 11.55 -23.39
CA SER A 65 -17.61 11.98 -24.39
C SER A 65 -17.28 11.51 -25.82
N PHE A 66 -16.05 11.01 -26.03
CA PHE A 66 -15.67 10.40 -27.30
C PHE A 66 -16.42 9.08 -27.51
N ASP A 67 -17.30 9.03 -28.53
CA ASP A 67 -17.98 7.81 -28.98
C ASP A 67 -17.00 6.97 -29.79
N ASP A 68 -16.10 6.24 -29.11
CA ASP A 68 -15.23 5.24 -29.73
C ASP A 68 -16.07 4.03 -30.16
N ARG A 69 -16.83 4.20 -31.24
CA ARG A 69 -17.44 3.06 -31.94
C ARG A 69 -16.32 2.21 -32.51
N ILE A 70 -16.04 1.11 -31.84
CA ILE A 70 -15.24 0.04 -32.42
C ILE A 70 -16.12 -0.59 -33.51
N GLU A 71 -15.84 -0.25 -34.78
CA GLU A 71 -16.37 -1.01 -35.91
C GLU A 71 -15.72 -2.40 -35.91
N GLU A 72 -16.51 -3.44 -35.70
CA GLU A 72 -16.13 -4.87 -35.81
C GLU A 72 -15.95 -5.32 -37.26
#